data_AF-A0A7K9UCJ6-F1
#
_entry.id   AF-A0A7K9UCJ6-F1
#
_cell.length_a   1.000
_cell.length_b   1.000
_cell.length_c   1.000
_cell.angle_alpha   90.00
_cell.angle_beta   90.00
_cell.angle_gamma   90.00
#
_symmetry.space_group_name_H-M   'P 1'
#
loop_
_entity.id
_entity.type
_entity.pdbx_description
1 polymer ?
#
loop_
_entity_poly.entity_id
_entity_poly.type
_entity_poly.pdbx_seq_one_letter_code
_entity_poly.pdbx_strand_id
1 'polypeptide(L)'
;QLVKTHDLSPSHNYIIGSHPHGILCVGAFCNFITGSTGFGEMFPGIRPFLTTLAGNFRLPLFREYLMSGGLCPVTRRAISYLLSKNGTGNAVAIVIGGAAESLSCRPGVTTLILKNRKGFVRMALQHG
;
A
#
# COMPACT_ATOMS: atom_id res chain seq x y z
N GLN A 1 -7.61 -15.24 0.16
CA GLN A 1 -6.36 -16.01 0.06
C GLN A 1 -5.40 -15.24 -0.84
N LEU A 2 -4.13 -15.10 -0.46
CA LEU A 2 -3.09 -14.50 -1.30
C LEU A 2 -2.62 -15.54 -2.33
N VAL A 3 -2.53 -15.16 -3.61
CA VAL A 3 -2.06 -16.02 -4.69
C VAL A 3 -0.84 -15.39 -5.31
N LYS A 4 0.29 -16.09 -5.24
CA LYS A 4 1.56 -15.67 -5.84
C LYS A 4 1.57 -16.08 -7.32
N THR A 5 1.74 -15.09 -8.21
CA THR A 5 1.84 -15.33 -9.64
C THR A 5 3.28 -15.27 -10.15
N HIS A 6 4.13 -14.48 -9.50
CA HIS A 6 5.53 -14.27 -9.87
C HIS A 6 6.38 -14.05 -8.61
N ASP A 7 7.68 -14.31 -8.72
CA ASP A 7 8.65 -13.94 -7.71
C ASP A 7 8.94 -12.43 -7.74
N LEU A 8 9.18 -11.87 -6.56
CA LEU A 8 9.65 -10.50 -6.38
C LEU A 8 11.06 -10.55 -5.79
N SER A 9 12.02 -9.93 -6.47
CA SER A 9 13.40 -9.88 -6.00
C SER A 9 13.55 -8.88 -4.85
N PRO A 10 14.16 -9.28 -3.71
CA PRO A 10 14.51 -8.36 -2.62
C PRO A 10 15.50 -7.26 -2.99
N SER A 11 16.12 -7.33 -4.17
CA SER A 11 17.02 -6.29 -4.69
C SER A 11 16.28 -5.07 -5.23
N HIS A 12 14.95 -5.15 -5.43
CA HIS A 12 14.15 -4.07 -6.00
C HIS A 12 13.12 -3.55 -5.01
N ASN A 13 12.67 -2.31 -5.25
CA ASN A 13 11.55 -1.71 -4.55
C ASN A 13 10.32 -1.72 -5.45
N TYR A 14 9.14 -1.83 -4.84
CA TYR A 14 7.88 -2.05 -5.55
C TYR A 14 6.81 -1.06 -5.09
N ILE A 15 5.98 -0.62 -6.04
CA ILE A 15 4.69 0.03 -5.75
C ILE A 15 3.60 -0.96 -6.10
N ILE A 16 2.80 -1.36 -5.11
CA ILE A 16 1.69 -2.31 -5.28
C ILE A 16 0.39 -1.52 -5.29
N GLY A 17 -0.36 -1.59 -6.39
CA GLY A 17 -1.74 -1.10 -6.43
C GLY A 17 -2.69 -2.14 -5.86
N SER A 18 -3.36 -1.83 -4.75
CA SER A 18 -4.36 -2.72 -4.14
C SER A 18 -5.77 -2.20 -4.40
N HIS A 19 -6.65 -3.08 -4.92
CA HIS A 19 -8.06 -2.80 -5.17
C HIS A 19 -8.91 -4.06 -4.85
N PRO A 20 -10.24 -3.91 -4.62
CA PRO A 20 -10.97 -2.64 -4.46
C PRO A 20 -10.61 -1.94 -3.15
N HIS A 21 -10.77 -0.61 -3.09
CA HIS A 21 -10.54 0.13 -1.85
C HIS A 21 -11.50 -0.33 -0.73
N GLY A 22 -12.76 -0.62 -1.09
CA GLY A 22 -13.81 -0.86 -0.10
C GLY A 22 -13.94 0.33 0.87
N ILE A 23 -14.75 0.18 1.93
CA ILE A 23 -14.86 1.22 2.96
C ILE A 23 -13.67 1.15 3.94
N LEU A 24 -13.23 -0.06 4.28
CA LEU A 24 -12.24 -0.30 5.35
C LEU A 24 -10.90 -0.87 4.85
N CYS A 25 -10.71 -1.09 3.54
CA CYS A 25 -9.48 -1.67 2.98
C CYS A 25 -9.02 -2.98 3.68
N VAL A 26 -9.94 -3.75 4.26
CA VAL A 26 -9.63 -4.86 5.18
C VAL A 26 -8.69 -5.88 4.52
N GLY A 27 -8.90 -6.19 3.24
CA GLY A 27 -8.03 -7.11 2.51
C GLY A 27 -6.59 -6.61 2.39
N ALA A 28 -6.37 -5.31 2.17
CA ALA A 28 -5.03 -4.74 2.12
C ALA A 28 -4.38 -4.75 3.51
N PHE A 29 -5.15 -4.42 4.55
CA PHE A 29 -4.68 -4.48 5.93
C PHE A 29 -4.29 -5.90 6.35
N CYS A 30 -5.16 -6.88 6.10
CA CYS A 30 -4.87 -8.29 6.40
C CYS A 30 -3.62 -8.78 5.66
N ASN A 31 -3.48 -8.46 4.38
CA ASN A 31 -2.34 -8.90 3.58
C ASN A 31 -1.00 -8.26 4.00
N PHE A 32 -0.97 -6.94 4.14
CA PHE A 32 0.28 -6.19 4.25
C PHE A 32 0.68 -5.83 5.69
N ILE A 33 -0.24 -5.89 6.65
CA ILE A 33 0.01 -5.45 8.04
C ILE A 33 -0.01 -6.63 9.01
N THR A 34 -1.06 -7.46 8.95
CA THR A 34 -1.28 -8.47 10.01
C THR A 34 -0.44 -9.74 9.87
N GLY A 35 0.20 -9.96 8.71
CA GLY A 35 0.89 -11.23 8.41
C GLY A 35 -0.03 -12.44 8.23
N SER A 36 -1.34 -12.32 8.47
CA SER A 36 -2.32 -13.43 8.46
C SER A 36 -2.46 -14.19 7.13
N THR A 37 -1.87 -13.67 6.05
CA THR A 37 -1.97 -14.24 4.71
C THR A 37 -0.67 -14.90 4.24
N GLY A 38 0.37 -14.92 5.08
CA GLY A 38 1.67 -15.50 4.74
C GLY A 38 2.50 -14.66 3.75
N PHE A 39 2.24 -13.34 3.64
CA PHE A 39 2.96 -12.48 2.69
C PHE A 39 4.48 -12.58 2.82
N GLY A 40 5.00 -12.52 4.06
CA GLY A 40 6.44 -12.62 4.31
C GLY A 40 7.03 -13.99 3.97
N GLU A 41 6.24 -15.05 4.04
CA GLU A 41 6.65 -16.42 3.67
C GLU A 41 6.66 -16.57 2.14
N MET A 42 5.68 -15.99 1.44
CA MET A 42 5.61 -16.02 -0.03
C MET A 42 6.65 -15.12 -0.70
N PHE A 43 7.02 -14.01 -0.05
CA PHE A 43 7.95 -13.01 -0.55
C PHE A 43 9.06 -12.73 0.50
N PRO A 44 9.96 -13.69 0.73
CA PRO A 44 11.03 -13.54 1.71
C PRO A 44 11.94 -12.37 1.34
N GLY A 45 12.26 -11.52 2.31
CA GLY A 45 13.07 -10.32 2.10
C GLY A 45 12.31 -9.11 1.55
N ILE A 46 11.01 -9.25 1.26
CA ILE A 46 10.16 -8.11 0.89
C ILE A 46 9.44 -7.58 2.14
N ARG A 47 9.62 -6.29 2.40
CA ARG A 47 8.96 -5.55 3.49
C ARG A 47 7.74 -4.79 2.99
N PRO A 48 6.52 -5.19 3.37
CA PRO A 48 5.31 -4.49 2.96
C PRO A 48 5.12 -3.20 3.79
N PHE A 49 4.70 -2.13 3.12
CA PHE A 49 4.25 -0.89 3.75
C PHE A 49 2.89 -0.49 3.20
N LEU A 50 1.87 -0.38 4.05
CA LEU A 50 0.54 0.04 3.62
C LEU A 50 0.37 1.56 3.77
N THR A 51 0.06 2.24 2.68
CA THR A 51 -0.20 3.68 2.73
C THR A 51 -1.61 3.99 3.25
N THR A 52 -1.75 4.98 4.13
CA THR A 52 -3.04 5.49 4.61
C THR A 52 -3.05 7.02 4.70
N LEU A 53 -4.21 7.62 4.99
CA LEU A 53 -4.38 9.06 5.03
C LEU A 53 -3.37 9.72 5.98
N ALA A 54 -2.66 10.76 5.51
CA ALA A 54 -1.64 11.45 6.28
C ALA A 54 -2.17 12.04 7.62
N GLY A 55 -3.47 12.33 7.70
CA GLY A 55 -4.14 12.78 8.91
C GLY A 55 -4.01 11.80 10.09
N ASN A 56 -3.91 10.49 9.81
CA ASN A 56 -3.73 9.46 10.84
C ASN A 56 -2.40 9.60 11.61
N PHE A 57 -1.41 10.30 11.06
CA PHE A 57 -0.08 10.45 11.66
C PHE A 57 0.09 11.76 12.44
N ARG A 58 -1.00 12.52 12.68
CA ARG A 58 -0.95 13.79 13.44
C ARG A 58 -0.86 13.59 14.95
N LEU A 59 -1.43 12.52 15.48
CA LEU A 59 -1.40 12.19 16.90
C LEU A 59 -0.15 11.34 17.21
N PRO A 60 0.77 11.77 18.09
CA PRO A 60 2.05 11.09 18.28
C PRO A 60 1.94 9.61 18.68
N LEU A 61 1.07 9.27 19.64
CA LEU A 61 0.90 7.87 20.09
C LEU A 61 0.28 7.00 19.00
N PHE A 62 -0.72 7.53 18.29
CA PHE A 62 -1.37 6.81 17.20
C PHE A 62 -0.43 6.65 16.00
N ARG A 63 0.41 7.66 15.73
CA ARG A 63 1.46 7.62 14.72
C ARG A 63 2.42 6.45 14.97
N GLU A 64 2.96 6.33 16.18
CA GLU A 64 3.90 5.24 16.48
C GLU A 64 3.24 3.87 16.38
N TYR A 65 1.98 3.74 16.83
CA TYR A 65 1.20 2.52 16.68
C TYR A 65 0.99 2.13 15.21
N LEU A 66 0.69 3.09 14.35
CA LEU A 66 0.52 2.83 12.92
C LEU A 66 1.84 2.47 12.24
N MET A 67 2.92 3.21 12.57
CA MET A 67 4.23 2.98 11.97
C MET A 67 4.84 1.64 12.40
N SER A 68 4.62 1.20 13.64
CA SER A 68 5.08 -0.11 14.11
C SER A 68 4.41 -1.26 13.36
N GLY A 69 3.17 -1.08 12.92
CA GLY A 69 2.46 -2.03 12.05
C GLY A 69 2.89 -2.02 10.59
N GLY A 70 3.78 -1.11 10.16
CA GLY A 70 4.15 -0.96 8.74
C GLY A 70 3.20 -0.05 7.94
N LEU A 71 2.39 0.78 8.61
CA LEU A 71 1.63 1.83 7.91
C LEU A 71 2.49 3.07 7.69
N CYS A 72 2.29 3.72 6.55
CA CYS A 72 2.93 4.99 6.23
C CYS A 72 1.94 5.99 5.62
N PRO A 73 2.21 7.31 5.70
CA PRO A 73 1.31 8.30 5.13
C PRO A 73 1.38 8.26 3.60
N VAL A 74 0.23 8.35 2.93
CA VAL A 74 0.09 8.43 1.46
C VAL A 74 0.55 9.78 0.90
N THR A 75 1.82 10.09 1.12
CA THR A 75 2.47 11.32 0.69
C THR A 75 3.63 10.99 -0.22
N ARG A 76 3.88 11.85 -1.22
CA ARG A 76 5.02 11.66 -2.14
C ARG A 76 6.35 11.54 -1.40
N ARG A 77 6.55 12.34 -0.34
CA ARG A 77 7.78 12.33 0.47
C ARG A 77 8.00 10.98 1.15
N ALA A 78 6.98 10.44 1.82
CA ALA A 78 7.12 9.16 2.52
C ALA A 78 7.32 8.00 1.54
N ILE A 79 6.55 7.96 0.45
CA ILE A 79 6.70 6.93 -0.59
C ILE A 79 8.09 7.02 -1.23
N SER A 80 8.55 8.22 -1.58
CA SER A 80 9.88 8.45 -2.14
C SER A 80 11.00 8.00 -1.21
N TYR A 81 10.87 8.29 0.10
CA TYR A 81 11.82 7.83 1.11
C TYR A 81 11.90 6.31 1.16
N LEU A 82 10.76 5.61 1.20
CA LEU A 82 10.74 4.14 1.21
C LEU A 82 11.34 3.53 -0.06
N LEU A 83 11.15 4.17 -1.22
CA LEU A 83 11.63 3.66 -2.49
C LEU A 83 13.11 4.01 -2.79
N SER A 84 13.71 4.98 -2.09
CA SER A 84 15.06 5.48 -2.44
C SER A 84 16.06 5.54 -1.28
N LYS A 85 15.59 5.66 -0.04
CA LYS A 85 16.43 5.86 1.15
C LYS A 85 16.32 4.73 2.18
N ASN A 86 15.27 3.92 2.12
CA ASN A 86 15.03 2.81 3.05
C ASN A 86 15.63 1.47 2.58
N GLY A 87 16.67 1.48 1.76
CA GLY A 87 17.26 0.28 1.16
C GLY A 87 16.39 -0.33 0.05
N THR A 88 16.57 -1.63 -0.17
CA THR A 88 15.85 -2.42 -1.18
C THR A 88 14.84 -3.38 -0.54
N GLY A 89 13.99 -4.01 -1.36
CA GLY A 89 12.99 -4.97 -0.89
C GLY A 89 11.76 -4.30 -0.27
N ASN A 90 11.57 -2.99 -0.43
CA ASN A 90 10.41 -2.29 0.09
C ASN A 90 9.24 -2.42 -0.90
N ALA A 91 8.09 -2.90 -0.43
CA ALA A 91 6.86 -2.99 -1.19
C ALA A 91 5.81 -2.02 -0.65
N VAL A 92 5.63 -0.88 -1.31
CA VAL A 92 4.69 0.16 -0.90
C VAL A 92 3.31 -0.12 -1.51
N ALA A 93 2.38 -0.61 -0.70
CA ALA A 93 1.00 -0.85 -1.08
C ALA A 93 0.17 0.44 -1.01
N ILE A 94 -0.38 0.82 -2.16
CA ILE A 94 -1.28 1.95 -2.33
C ILE A 94 -2.65 1.41 -2.65
N VAL A 95 -3.60 1.69 -1.76
CA VAL A 95 -5.01 1.40 -2.04
C VAL A 95 -5.50 2.40 -3.08
N ILE A 96 -5.64 1.93 -4.32
CA ILE A 96 -6.04 2.77 -5.45
C ILE A 96 -7.55 3.04 -5.37
N GLY A 97 -7.98 4.20 -5.88
CA GLY A 97 -9.40 4.64 -5.78
C GLY A 97 -9.68 5.70 -4.73
N GLY A 98 -9.10 5.57 -3.53
CA GLY A 98 -9.30 6.49 -2.41
C GLY A 98 -10.76 6.66 -1.96
N ALA A 99 -11.04 7.71 -1.18
CA ALA A 99 -12.38 7.98 -0.63
C ALA A 99 -13.50 8.07 -1.69
N ALA A 100 -13.20 8.50 -2.91
CA ALA A 100 -14.19 8.61 -3.98
C ALA A 100 -14.66 7.23 -4.50
N GLU A 101 -13.79 6.23 -4.46
CA GLU A 101 -14.16 4.84 -4.77
C GLU A 101 -15.04 4.27 -3.66
N SER A 102 -14.69 4.51 -2.38
CA SER A 102 -15.52 4.09 -1.24
C SER A 102 -16.94 4.68 -1.28
N LEU A 103 -17.08 5.95 -1.69
CA LEU A 103 -18.36 6.64 -1.81
C LEU A 103 -19.24 6.13 -2.96
N SER A 104 -18.63 5.47 -3.96
CA SER A 104 -19.32 4.97 -5.15
C SER A 104 -19.58 3.45 -5.09
N CYS A 105 -19.09 2.76 -4.06
CA CYS A 105 -19.29 1.33 -3.87
C CYS A 105 -20.78 1.03 -3.66
N ARG A 106 -21.34 0.14 -4.50
CA ARG A 106 -22.68 -0.42 -4.36
C ARG A 106 -22.59 -1.94 -4.32
N PRO A 107 -23.48 -2.66 -3.60
CA PRO A 107 -23.50 -4.11 -3.65
C PRO A 107 -23.53 -4.62 -5.11
N GLY A 108 -22.61 -5.51 -5.47
CA GLY A 108 -22.50 -6.07 -6.83
C GLY A 108 -21.74 -5.21 -7.87
N VAL A 109 -21.35 -3.97 -7.55
CA VAL A 109 -20.63 -3.10 -8.49
C VAL A 109 -19.39 -2.48 -7.84
N THR A 110 -18.21 -2.77 -8.42
CA THR A 110 -16.94 -2.15 -8.04
C THR A 110 -16.54 -1.13 -9.11
N THR A 111 -16.62 0.16 -8.79
CA THR A 111 -16.25 1.25 -9.71
C THR A 111 -14.86 1.77 -9.38
N LEU A 112 -13.86 1.43 -10.21
CA LEU A 112 -12.49 1.90 -10.03
C LEU A 112 -12.30 3.31 -10.62
N ILE A 113 -11.97 4.30 -9.77
CA ILE A 113 -11.73 5.69 -10.21
C ILE A 113 -10.24 5.91 -10.45
N LEU A 114 -9.76 5.50 -11.63
CA LEU A 114 -8.34 5.55 -11.99
C LEU A 114 -7.99 6.58 -13.08
N LYS A 115 -8.94 6.98 -13.94
CA LYS A 115 -8.70 7.77 -15.17
C LYS A 115 -7.83 9.02 -14.95
N ASN A 116 -8.05 9.73 -13.84
CA ASN A 116 -7.31 10.95 -13.48
C ASN A 116 -6.35 10.75 -12.29
N ARG A 117 -6.23 9.55 -11.72
CA ARG A 117 -5.41 9.28 -10.52
C ARG A 117 -4.10 8.59 -10.87
N LYS A 118 -3.27 9.27 -11.66
CA LYS A 118 -1.97 8.77 -12.15
C LYS A 118 -0.78 9.02 -11.19
N GLY A 119 -1.05 9.47 -9.96
CA GLY A 119 -0.01 9.85 -9.00
C GLY A 119 0.92 8.70 -8.61
N PHE A 120 0.37 7.50 -8.39
CA PHE A 120 1.16 6.31 -8.05
C PHE A 120 1.99 5.82 -9.24
N VAL A 121 1.46 5.88 -10.46
CA VAL A 121 2.18 5.55 -11.69
C VAL A 121 3.36 6.52 -11.90
N ARG A 122 3.13 7.82 -11.69
CA ARG A 122 4.21 8.82 -11.76
C ARG A 122 5.30 8.55 -10.73
N MET A 123 4.94 8.13 -9.52
CA MET A 123 5.93 7.74 -8.50
C MET A 123 6.71 6.50 -8.91
N ALA A 124 6.04 5.49 -9.50
CA ALA A 124 6.71 4.28 -10.00
C ALA A 124 7.75 4.64 -11.07
N LEU A 125 7.37 5.49 -12.04
CA LEU A 125 8.28 5.95 -13.11
C LEU A 125 9.45 6.80 -12.63
N GLN A 126 9.35 7.44 -11.45
CA GLN A 126 10.43 8.25 -10.89
C GLN A 126 11.44 7.44 -10.07
N HIS A 127 11.07 6.22 -9.69
CA HIS A 127 11.82 5.39 -8.74
C HIS A 127 12.16 3.99 -9.29
N GLY A 128 11.80 3.69 -10.54
CA GLY A 128 12.07 2.44 -11.23
C GLY A 128 12.82 2.68 -12.54
#